data_AF-A0A2P2LVM9-F1
#
_entry.id   AF-A0A2P2LVM9-F1
#
_cell.length_a   1.000
_cell.length_b   1.000
_cell.length_c   1.000
_cell.angle_alpha   90.00
_cell.angle_beta   90.00
_cell.angle_gamma   90.00
#
_symmetry.space_group_name_H-M   'P 1'
#
loop_
_entity.id
_entity.type
_entity.pdbx_description
1 polymer ?
#
loop_
_entity_poly.entity_id
_entity_poly.type
_entity_poly.pdbx_seq_one_letter_code
_entity_poly.pdbx_strand_id
1 'polypeptide(L)'
;MPLTRYQIRNEYALADSELYRAADRDDPEALLEGVAVAGLVGVLRQLGDLAEFAAQIFHDLHEEVMAMAARGHGLMARVQQLEAEFPSIEKAFLSQTNHSSFFSGAGVDWHPNLRTEQNLISSGDMPRFVMDSYEECRGPPQLFHLDKFDVAGAGACLKRYTDPSFFKIEPLSSEIARVGTPREKKNRKVKKKGSRWRNGETQEATLSSHAK
;
A
#
# COMPACT_ATOMS: atom_id res chain seq x y z
N MET A 1 16.02 12.79 5.16
CA MET A 1 16.67 11.69 4.43
C MET A 1 17.04 12.21 3.06
N PRO A 2 18.30 12.14 2.61
CA PRO A 2 18.61 12.51 1.26
C PRO A 2 17.96 11.46 0.35
N LEU A 3 16.99 11.87 -0.45
CA LEU A 3 16.51 11.08 -1.57
C LEU A 3 17.73 10.84 -2.46
N THR A 4 18.16 9.58 -2.58
CA THR A 4 19.23 9.18 -3.48
C THR A 4 18.83 9.66 -4.87
N ARG A 5 19.48 10.72 -5.35
CA ARG A 5 19.26 11.23 -6.70
C ARG A 5 20.00 10.31 -7.64
N TYR A 6 19.36 9.94 -8.75
CA TYR A 6 20.07 9.29 -9.86
C TYR A 6 21.25 10.19 -10.25
N GLN A 7 22.46 9.65 -10.13
CA GLN A 7 23.68 10.40 -10.39
C GLN A 7 24.26 9.95 -11.72
N ILE A 8 24.20 10.84 -12.70
CA ILE A 8 24.87 10.64 -13.98
C ILE A 8 26.37 10.66 -13.72
N ARG A 9 27.08 9.66 -14.27
CA ARG A 9 28.52 9.53 -14.10
C ARG A 9 29.23 10.74 -14.74
N ASN A 10 30.40 11.06 -14.20
CA ASN A 10 31.21 12.17 -14.69
C ASN A 10 31.84 11.80 -16.06
N GLU A 11 31.89 12.74 -17.00
CA GLU A 11 32.55 12.59 -18.31
C GLU A 11 33.97 12.01 -18.20
N TYR A 12 34.79 12.44 -17.23
CA TYR A 12 36.15 11.94 -17.04
C TYR A 12 36.18 10.50 -16.52
N ALA A 13 35.14 10.05 -15.82
CA ALA A 13 35.03 8.66 -15.36
C ALA A 13 34.50 7.72 -16.46
N LEU A 14 33.78 8.26 -17.44
CA LEU A 14 33.26 7.54 -18.61
C LEU A 14 34.23 7.56 -19.80
N ALA A 15 35.14 8.52 -19.81
CA ALA A 15 36.22 8.63 -20.77
C ALA A 15 37.14 7.41 -20.69
N ASP A 16 37.58 6.92 -21.84
CA ASP A 16 38.57 5.86 -21.88
C ASP A 16 39.96 6.43 -21.62
N SER A 17 40.52 6.11 -20.46
CA SER A 17 41.85 6.59 -20.05
C SER A 17 43.00 6.05 -20.91
N GLU A 18 42.76 5.00 -21.71
CA GLU A 18 43.75 4.45 -22.61
C GLU A 18 44.07 5.40 -23.77
N LEU A 19 43.12 6.25 -24.17
CA LEU A 19 43.24 7.15 -25.33
C LEU A 19 44.34 8.20 -25.19
N TYR A 20 44.58 8.72 -23.99
CA TYR A 20 45.70 9.64 -23.72
C TYR A 20 46.90 8.95 -23.06
N ARG A 21 46.75 7.70 -22.59
CA ARG A 21 47.89 6.88 -22.15
C ARG A 21 48.70 6.32 -23.31
N ALA A 22 48.05 6.08 -24.46
CA ALA A 22 48.68 5.59 -25.67
C ALA A 22 49.48 6.66 -26.42
N ALA A 23 49.25 7.94 -26.14
CA ALA A 23 50.01 9.05 -26.72
C ALA A 23 51.42 9.10 -26.15
N ASP A 24 52.40 9.43 -27.00
CA ASP A 24 53.78 9.63 -26.59
C ASP A 24 53.86 10.80 -25.60
N ARG A 25 54.55 10.59 -24.48
CA ARG A 25 54.66 11.58 -23.39
C ARG A 25 55.49 12.79 -23.78
N ASP A 26 56.37 12.61 -24.76
CA ASP A 26 57.27 13.65 -25.26
C ASP A 26 56.66 14.44 -26.43
N ASP A 27 55.49 14.02 -26.93
CA ASP A 27 54.71 14.73 -27.94
C ASP A 27 53.50 15.45 -27.31
N PRO A 28 53.59 16.78 -27.06
CA PRO A 28 52.51 17.53 -26.43
C PRO A 28 51.26 17.63 -27.31
N GLU A 29 51.39 17.51 -28.63
CA GLU A 29 50.26 17.58 -29.57
C GLU A 29 49.46 16.28 -29.51
N ALA A 30 50.12 15.13 -29.57
CA ALA A 30 49.49 13.82 -29.42
C ALA A 30 48.81 13.65 -28.05
N LEU A 31 49.41 14.16 -26.97
CA LEU A 31 48.78 14.14 -25.64
C LEU A 31 47.49 14.97 -25.60
N LEU A 32 47.50 16.18 -26.17
CA LEU A 32 46.34 17.06 -26.18
C LEU A 32 45.21 16.46 -27.02
N GLU A 33 45.55 15.87 -28.17
CA GLU A 33 44.59 15.15 -29.01
C GLU A 33 43.97 13.96 -28.25
N GLY A 34 44.79 13.13 -27.60
CA GLY A 34 44.30 12.00 -26.80
C GLY A 34 43.35 12.42 -25.67
N VAL A 35 43.66 13.52 -24.96
CA VAL A 35 42.78 14.07 -23.91
C VAL A 35 41.49 14.62 -24.50
N ALA A 36 41.55 15.34 -25.63
CA ALA A 36 40.38 15.89 -26.30
C ALA A 36 39.44 14.77 -26.79
N VAL A 37 39.99 13.72 -27.40
CA VAL A 37 39.21 12.55 -27.86
C VAL A 37 38.60 11.81 -26.67
N ALA A 38 39.38 11.56 -25.61
CA ALA A 38 38.87 10.91 -24.40
C ALA A 38 37.73 11.71 -23.75
N GLY A 39 37.88 13.04 -23.65
CA GLY A 39 36.86 13.94 -23.13
C GLY A 39 35.58 13.90 -23.98
N LEU A 40 35.70 13.98 -25.31
CA LEU A 40 34.54 13.91 -26.21
C LEU A 40 33.81 12.56 -26.09
N VAL A 41 34.54 11.46 -26.00
CA VAL A 41 33.96 10.11 -25.77
C VAL A 41 33.26 10.05 -24.42
N GLY A 42 33.84 10.64 -23.37
CA GLY A 42 33.24 10.74 -22.05
C GLY A 42 31.90 11.49 -22.06
N VAL A 43 31.84 12.64 -22.75
CA VAL A 43 30.61 13.42 -22.94
C VAL A 43 29.57 12.63 -23.74
N LEU A 44 29.97 11.94 -24.81
CA LEU A 44 29.06 11.12 -25.61
C LEU A 44 28.43 9.99 -24.80
N ARG A 45 29.22 9.31 -23.95
CA ARG A 45 28.70 8.29 -23.03
C ARG A 45 27.77 8.90 -22.00
N GLN A 46 28.12 10.06 -21.44
CA GLN A 46 27.28 10.75 -20.47
C GLN A 46 25.90 11.12 -21.05
N LEU A 47 25.86 11.55 -22.32
CA LEU A 47 24.62 11.80 -23.03
C LEU A 47 23.82 10.50 -23.27
N GLY A 48 24.52 9.38 -23.49
CA GLY A 48 23.91 8.05 -23.56
C GLY A 48 23.22 7.66 -22.25
N ASP A 49 23.93 7.75 -21.12
CA ASP A 49 23.39 7.48 -19.77
C ASP A 49 22.17 8.38 -19.46
N LEU A 50 22.23 9.65 -19.86
CA LEU A 50 21.11 10.59 -19.70
C LEU A 50 19.91 10.20 -20.58
N ALA A 51 20.15 9.78 -21.83
CA ALA A 51 19.09 9.35 -22.74
C ALA A 51 18.40 8.08 -22.24
N GLU A 52 19.15 7.12 -21.72
CA GLU A 52 18.61 5.91 -21.10
C GLU A 52 17.74 6.24 -19.88
N PHE A 53 18.23 7.12 -19.00
CA PHE A 53 17.46 7.57 -17.84
C PHE A 53 16.17 8.30 -18.22
N ALA A 54 16.23 9.19 -19.22
CA ALA A 54 15.05 9.87 -19.74
C ALA A 54 14.04 8.89 -20.34
N ALA A 55 14.52 7.90 -21.12
CA ALA A 55 13.67 6.87 -21.70
C ALA A 55 12.93 6.07 -20.61
N GLN A 56 13.60 5.74 -19.50
CA GLN A 56 12.96 5.07 -18.38
C GLN A 56 11.84 5.92 -17.75
N ILE A 57 12.10 7.20 -17.45
CA ILE A 57 11.08 8.11 -16.88
C ILE A 57 9.86 8.20 -17.79
N PHE A 58 10.07 8.40 -19.09
CA PHE A 58 8.97 8.54 -20.03
C PHE A 58 8.22 7.23 -20.26
N HIS A 59 8.90 6.09 -20.17
CA HIS A 59 8.25 4.78 -20.23
C HIS A 59 7.31 4.58 -19.03
N ASP A 60 7.80 4.79 -17.81
CA ASP A 60 7.01 4.59 -16.60
C ASP A 60 5.80 5.55 -16.56
N LEU A 61 6.01 6.82 -16.95
CA LEU A 61 4.92 7.80 -17.09
C LEU A 61 3.91 7.37 -18.17
N HIS A 62 4.38 6.85 -19.29
CA HIS A 62 3.51 6.40 -20.38
C HIS A 62 2.60 5.25 -19.92
N GLU A 63 3.13 4.26 -19.21
CA GLU A 63 2.35 3.15 -18.66
C GLU A 63 1.24 3.67 -17.71
N GLU A 64 1.56 4.60 -16.81
CA GLU A 64 0.56 5.21 -15.92
C GLU A 64 -0.53 5.98 -16.68
N VAL A 65 -0.13 6.77 -17.68
CA VAL A 65 -1.05 7.54 -18.53
C VAL A 65 -1.96 6.61 -19.32
N MET A 66 -1.43 5.53 -19.88
CA MET A 66 -2.21 4.55 -20.64
C MET A 66 -3.19 3.80 -19.73
N ALA A 67 -2.77 3.41 -18.52
CA ALA A 67 -3.66 2.83 -17.53
C ALA A 67 -4.76 3.81 -17.10
N MET A 68 -4.44 5.09 -16.92
CA MET A 68 -5.41 6.13 -16.61
C MET A 68 -6.40 6.35 -17.77
N ALA A 69 -5.92 6.40 -19.00
CA ALA A 69 -6.75 6.58 -20.20
C ALA A 69 -7.73 5.42 -20.38
N ALA A 70 -7.27 4.18 -20.19
CA ALA A 70 -8.13 2.99 -20.24
C ALA A 70 -9.24 3.04 -19.16
N ARG A 71 -8.89 3.42 -17.92
CA ARG A 71 -9.88 3.62 -16.85
C ARG A 71 -10.86 4.74 -17.18
N GLY A 72 -10.37 5.86 -17.71
CA GLY A 72 -11.19 7.00 -18.12
C GLY A 72 -12.18 6.64 -19.22
N HIS A 73 -11.74 5.87 -20.22
CA HIS A 73 -12.61 5.36 -21.28
C HIS A 73 -13.69 4.43 -20.73
N GLY A 74 -13.33 3.49 -19.85
CA GLY A 74 -14.29 2.61 -19.20
C GLY A 74 -15.31 3.36 -18.34
N LEU A 75 -14.90 4.42 -17.65
CA LEU A 75 -15.80 5.28 -16.90
C LEU A 75 -16.76 6.04 -17.84
N MET A 76 -16.25 6.61 -18.92
CA MET A 76 -17.05 7.35 -19.90
C MET A 76 -18.14 6.48 -20.52
N ALA A 77 -17.78 5.25 -20.93
CA ALA A 77 -18.75 4.30 -21.49
C ALA A 77 -19.88 3.99 -20.50
N ARG A 78 -19.56 3.82 -19.21
CA ARG A 78 -20.57 3.59 -18.15
C ARG A 78 -21.44 4.82 -17.90
N VAL A 79 -20.89 6.02 -17.97
CA VAL A 79 -21.65 7.27 -17.83
C VAL A 79 -22.65 7.41 -18.97
N GLN A 80 -22.22 7.17 -20.21
CA GLN A 80 -23.10 7.21 -21.39
C GLN A 80 -24.23 6.17 -21.30
N GLN A 81 -23.91 4.96 -20.83
CA GLN A 81 -24.93 3.94 -20.58
C GLN A 81 -25.94 4.40 -19.53
N LEU A 82 -25.47 4.93 -18.39
CA LEU A 82 -26.34 5.44 -17.34
C LEU A 82 -27.22 6.60 -17.83
N GLU A 83 -26.67 7.53 -18.61
CA GLU A 83 -27.41 8.64 -19.20
C GLU A 83 -28.53 8.15 -20.13
N ALA A 84 -28.29 7.09 -20.90
CA ALA A 84 -29.30 6.48 -21.75
C ALA A 84 -30.38 5.70 -20.97
N GLU A 85 -30.01 5.05 -19.86
CA GLU A 85 -30.93 4.26 -19.02
C GLU A 85 -31.76 5.12 -18.06
N PHE A 86 -31.21 6.27 -17.62
CA PHE A 86 -31.80 7.12 -16.59
C PHE A 86 -33.24 7.58 -16.90
N PRO A 87 -33.60 8.03 -18.12
CA PRO A 87 -34.97 8.46 -18.42
C PRO A 87 -36.02 7.35 -18.23
N SER A 88 -35.65 6.09 -18.52
CA SER A 88 -36.55 4.94 -18.32
C SER A 88 -36.78 4.66 -16.84
N ILE A 89 -35.71 4.77 -16.04
CA ILE A 89 -35.76 4.61 -14.57
C ILE A 89 -36.58 5.74 -13.95
N GLU A 90 -36.31 6.99 -14.34
CA GLU A 90 -37.02 8.18 -13.86
C GLU A 90 -38.51 8.07 -14.15
N LYS A 91 -38.90 7.70 -15.38
CA LYS A 91 -40.29 7.49 -15.75
C LYS A 91 -40.94 6.37 -14.94
N ALA A 92 -40.25 5.25 -14.74
CA ALA A 92 -40.76 4.14 -13.93
C ALA A 92 -40.93 4.53 -12.45
N PHE A 93 -40.06 5.37 -11.93
CA PHE A 93 -40.15 5.89 -10.56
C PHE A 93 -41.33 6.87 -10.40
N LEU A 94 -41.46 7.84 -11.30
CA LEU A 94 -42.51 8.87 -11.25
C LEU A 94 -43.92 8.31 -11.53
N SER A 95 -44.02 7.20 -12.26
CA SER A 95 -45.30 6.55 -12.55
C SER A 95 -45.82 5.64 -11.44
N GLN A 96 -45.03 5.35 -10.40
CA GLN A 96 -45.49 4.56 -9.25
C GLN A 96 -46.38 5.38 -8.32
N THR A 97 -47.53 4.81 -7.96
CA THR A 97 -48.50 5.43 -7.03
C THR A 97 -48.41 4.87 -5.61
N ASN A 98 -47.71 3.75 -5.41
CA ASN A 98 -47.52 3.11 -4.11
C ASN A 98 -46.03 2.86 -3.85
N HIS A 99 -45.50 3.59 -2.86
CA HIS A 99 -44.07 3.58 -2.51
C HIS A 99 -43.72 2.63 -1.34
N SER A 100 -44.68 1.84 -0.85
CA SER A 100 -44.46 0.93 0.29
C SER A 100 -43.42 -0.17 0.00
N SER A 101 -43.22 -0.50 -1.28
CA SER A 101 -42.23 -1.46 -1.78
C SER A 101 -40.78 -1.03 -1.51
N PHE A 102 -40.47 0.27 -1.48
CA PHE A 102 -39.12 0.77 -1.18
C PHE A 102 -38.69 0.52 0.27
N PHE A 103 -39.66 0.45 1.19
CA PHE A 103 -39.40 0.27 2.62
C PHE A 103 -39.59 -1.18 3.10
N SER A 104 -40.25 -2.01 2.30
CA SER A 104 -40.62 -3.39 2.68
C SER A 104 -39.86 -4.47 1.93
N GLY A 105 -39.17 -4.11 0.83
CA GLY A 105 -38.31 -5.04 0.10
C GLY A 105 -37.02 -5.32 0.88
N ALA A 106 -36.53 -6.56 0.82
CA ALA A 106 -35.16 -6.86 1.19
C ALA A 106 -34.25 -6.10 0.19
N GLY A 107 -33.74 -4.95 0.59
CA GLY A 107 -32.84 -4.14 -0.22
C GLY A 107 -31.57 -4.89 -0.58
N VAL A 108 -30.76 -4.30 -1.46
CA VAL A 108 -29.42 -4.81 -1.77
C VAL A 108 -28.41 -4.06 -0.92
N ASP A 109 -27.59 -4.78 -0.17
CA ASP A 109 -26.49 -4.18 0.59
C ASP A 109 -25.47 -3.60 -0.39
N TRP A 110 -25.34 -2.27 -0.40
CA TRP A 110 -24.33 -1.56 -1.18
C TRP A 110 -23.24 -1.04 -0.24
N HIS A 111 -21.99 -1.24 -0.64
CA HIS A 111 -20.84 -0.64 0.03
C HIS A 111 -19.83 -0.13 -0.99
N PRO A 112 -19.14 1.00 -0.72
CA PRO A 112 -18.04 1.44 -1.54
C PRO A 112 -16.89 0.43 -1.45
N ASN A 113 -16.18 0.20 -2.57
CA ASN A 113 -14.98 -0.63 -2.58
C ASN A 113 -13.76 0.23 -2.16
N LEU A 114 -13.60 0.44 -0.86
CA LEU A 114 -12.45 1.14 -0.29
C LEU A 114 -11.29 0.13 -0.14
N ARG A 115 -10.33 0.18 -1.06
CA ARG A 115 -9.08 -0.58 -0.93
C ARG A 115 -8.02 0.30 -0.28
N THR A 116 -7.59 -0.08 0.91
CA THR A 116 -6.42 0.53 1.55
C THR A 116 -5.19 -0.29 1.18
N GLU A 117 -4.30 0.30 0.39
CA GLU A 117 -3.01 -0.32 0.10
C GLU A 117 -2.12 -0.26 1.35
N GLN A 118 -1.57 -1.40 1.73
CA GLN A 118 -0.64 -1.55 2.84
C GLN A 118 0.70 -2.05 2.29
N ASN A 119 1.78 -1.89 3.07
CA ASN A 119 3.12 -2.36 2.70
C ASN A 119 3.68 -1.75 1.40
N LEU A 120 3.43 -0.45 1.15
CA LEU A 120 3.88 0.29 -0.04
C LEU A 120 5.40 0.22 -0.31
N ILE A 121 6.20 -0.06 0.72
CA ILE A 121 7.67 -0.15 0.64
C ILE A 121 8.11 -1.61 0.37
N SER A 122 7.38 -2.60 0.86
CA SER A 122 7.73 -4.03 0.74
C SER A 122 7.01 -4.73 -0.41
N SER A 123 6.17 -4.02 -1.16
CA SER A 123 5.32 -4.54 -2.23
C SER A 123 6.08 -5.01 -3.48
N GLY A 124 7.40 -4.80 -3.55
CA GLY A 124 8.26 -5.40 -4.57
C GLY A 124 8.59 -4.50 -5.77
N ASP A 125 7.91 -3.36 -5.92
CA ASP A 125 8.15 -2.43 -7.04
C ASP A 125 9.19 -1.37 -6.67
N MET A 126 10.41 -1.80 -6.39
CA MET A 126 11.52 -0.87 -6.21
C MET A 126 11.95 -0.34 -7.60
N PRO A 127 12.06 1.00 -7.78
CA PRO A 127 12.46 1.56 -9.07
C PRO A 127 13.82 1.01 -9.52
N ARG A 128 13.99 0.76 -10.83
CA ARG A 128 15.21 0.12 -11.35
C ARG A 128 16.49 0.85 -10.94
N PHE A 129 16.50 2.18 -10.98
CA PHE A 129 17.68 2.97 -10.55
C PHE A 129 18.09 2.73 -9.09
N VAL A 130 17.12 2.43 -8.20
CA VAL A 130 17.41 2.05 -6.81
C VAL A 130 17.91 0.61 -6.76
N MET A 131 17.35 -0.29 -7.58
CA MET A 131 17.80 -1.67 -7.70
C MET A 131 19.25 -1.75 -8.22
N ASP A 132 19.60 -1.01 -9.26
CA ASP A 132 20.95 -0.97 -9.82
C ASP A 132 21.97 -0.52 -8.76
N SER A 133 21.61 0.54 -8.02
CA SER A 133 22.43 1.02 -6.88
C SER A 133 22.53 -0.02 -5.76
N TYR A 134 21.47 -0.78 -5.51
CA TYR A 134 21.43 -1.85 -4.51
C TYR A 134 22.30 -3.04 -4.92
N GLU A 135 22.32 -3.40 -6.21
CA GLU A 135 23.14 -4.49 -6.75
C GLU A 135 24.64 -4.15 -6.79
N GLU A 136 25.00 -2.87 -6.98
CA GLU A 136 26.37 -2.40 -6.86
C GLU A 136 26.88 -2.43 -5.39
N CYS A 137 25.98 -2.43 -4.40
CA CYS A 137 26.36 -2.47 -2.99
C CYS A 137 26.92 -3.84 -2.58
N ARG A 138 27.79 -3.83 -1.56
CA ARG A 138 28.30 -5.08 -0.98
C ARG A 138 27.19 -5.82 -0.24
N GLY A 139 26.95 -7.06 -0.65
CA GLY A 139 26.05 -7.97 0.05
C GLY A 139 26.51 -8.29 1.48
N PRO A 140 25.60 -8.82 2.32
CA PRO A 140 25.95 -9.23 3.68
C PRO A 140 26.98 -10.38 3.66
N PRO A 141 27.77 -10.55 4.73
CA PRO A 141 28.65 -11.70 4.87
C PRO A 141 27.88 -13.01 4.71
N GLN A 142 28.55 -14.05 4.20
CA GLN A 142 27.95 -15.39 3.97
C GLN A 142 27.77 -16.17 5.28
N LEU A 143 26.97 -15.62 6.20
CA LEU A 143 26.74 -16.18 7.54
C LEU A 143 25.92 -17.48 7.51
N PHE A 144 25.30 -17.81 6.36
CA PHE A 144 24.58 -19.06 6.18
C PHE A 144 25.46 -20.31 6.37
N HIS A 145 26.78 -20.18 6.19
CA HIS A 145 27.73 -21.27 6.50
C HIS A 145 27.77 -21.64 7.98
N LEU A 146 27.40 -20.71 8.87
CA LEU A 146 27.40 -20.89 10.32
C LEU A 146 26.05 -21.40 10.85
N ASP A 147 24.98 -21.33 10.07
CA ASP A 147 23.63 -21.73 10.48
C ASP A 147 23.55 -23.19 10.96
N LYS A 148 24.42 -24.06 10.43
CA LYS A 148 24.53 -25.47 10.85
C LYS A 148 24.96 -25.65 12.31
N PHE A 149 25.57 -24.64 12.92
CA PHE A 149 25.97 -24.64 14.32
C PHE A 149 24.99 -23.85 15.20
N ASP A 150 23.95 -23.28 14.60
CA ASP A 150 22.96 -22.47 15.29
C ASP A 150 21.75 -23.33 15.70
N VAL A 151 21.32 -23.20 16.96
CA VAL A 151 20.12 -23.87 17.49
C VAL A 151 18.83 -23.46 16.78
N ALA A 152 18.79 -22.25 16.19
CA ALA A 152 17.64 -21.76 15.45
C ALA A 152 17.64 -22.15 13.96
N GLY A 153 18.72 -22.76 13.46
CA GLY A 153 18.80 -23.31 12.11
C GLY A 153 19.01 -22.27 10.99
N ALA A 154 18.55 -22.60 9.78
CA ALA A 154 18.81 -21.83 8.57
C ALA A 154 18.33 -20.36 8.66
N GLY A 155 19.19 -19.44 8.24
CA GLY A 155 18.97 -17.99 8.27
C GLY A 155 19.12 -17.34 9.64
N ALA A 156 19.35 -18.10 10.72
CA ALA A 156 19.45 -17.56 12.06
C ALA A 156 20.66 -16.65 12.25
N CYS A 157 21.82 -17.04 11.73
CA CYS A 157 23.04 -16.23 11.84
C CYS A 157 22.89 -14.92 11.07
N LEU A 158 22.27 -14.96 9.88
CA LEU A 158 22.01 -13.75 9.11
C LEU A 158 21.00 -12.82 9.79
N LYS A 159 19.91 -13.36 10.37
CA LYS A 159 18.92 -12.55 11.11
C LYS A 159 19.52 -11.84 12.33
N ARG A 160 20.47 -12.47 13.03
CA ARG A 160 21.20 -11.82 14.13
C ARG A 160 22.10 -10.67 13.65
N TYR A 161 22.58 -10.73 12.41
CA TYR A 161 23.37 -9.66 11.80
C TYR A 161 22.47 -8.54 11.25
N THR A 162 21.40 -8.90 10.53
CA THR A 162 20.42 -7.97 9.95
C THR A 162 19.05 -8.65 9.85
N ASP A 163 18.03 -8.06 10.47
CA ASP A 163 16.63 -8.52 10.37
C ASP A 163 15.70 -7.34 10.06
N PRO A 164 15.33 -7.14 8.78
CA PRO A 164 14.36 -6.13 8.38
C PRO A 164 12.97 -6.34 9.00
N SER A 165 12.65 -7.57 9.42
CA SER A 165 11.36 -7.92 10.02
C SER A 165 11.22 -7.37 11.44
N PHE A 166 12.33 -7.00 12.10
CA PHE A 166 12.31 -6.39 13.43
C PHE A 166 11.43 -5.13 13.48
N PHE A 167 11.40 -4.36 12.38
CA PHE A 167 10.63 -3.12 12.29
C PHE A 167 9.21 -3.32 11.75
N LYS A 168 8.82 -4.55 11.39
CA LYS A 168 7.43 -4.83 11.01
C LYS A 168 6.59 -4.76 12.27
N ILE A 169 6.06 -3.58 12.53
CA ILE A 169 4.98 -3.39 13.49
C ILE A 169 3.79 -4.14 12.91
N GLU A 170 3.49 -5.30 13.50
CA GLU A 170 2.25 -6.03 13.23
C GLU A 170 1.11 -5.00 13.39
N PRO A 171 0.33 -4.70 12.34
CA PRO A 171 -0.66 -3.66 12.41
C PRO A 171 -1.60 -3.99 13.57
N LEU A 172 -1.85 -2.96 14.38
CA LEU A 172 -2.65 -2.84 15.61
C LEU A 172 -4.09 -3.38 15.56
N SER A 173 -4.33 -4.49 14.87
CA SER A 173 -5.52 -5.33 15.01
C SER A 173 -5.61 -5.92 16.43
N SER A 174 -4.48 -6.09 17.11
CA SER A 174 -4.43 -6.59 18.49
C SER A 174 -4.84 -5.54 19.54
N GLU A 175 -4.68 -4.24 19.28
CA GLU A 175 -5.10 -3.18 20.22
C GLU A 175 -6.58 -2.82 20.04
N ILE A 176 -7.10 -2.86 18.81
CA ILE A 176 -8.54 -2.70 18.55
C ILE A 176 -9.35 -3.90 19.10
N ALA A 177 -8.77 -5.11 19.14
CA ALA A 177 -9.39 -6.27 19.76
C ALA A 177 -9.46 -6.20 21.31
N ARG A 178 -8.63 -5.38 21.96
CA ARG A 178 -8.60 -5.26 23.43
C ARG A 178 -9.51 -4.16 23.99
N VAL A 179 -9.95 -3.21 23.16
CA VAL A 179 -10.88 -2.12 23.57
C VAL A 179 -12.37 -2.53 23.42
N GLY A 180 -12.65 -3.64 22.75
CA GLY A 180 -14.01 -4.14 22.49
C GLY A 180 -14.67 -4.99 23.58
N THR A 181 -14.18 -5.03 24.82
CA THR A 181 -14.89 -5.71 25.92
C THR A 181 -15.03 -4.87 27.18
N PRO A 182 -16.08 -4.05 27.26
CA PRO A 182 -16.78 -3.83 28.51
C PRO A 182 -17.84 -4.94 28.67
N ARG A 183 -17.57 -5.87 29.59
CA ARG A 183 -18.61 -6.66 30.27
C ARG A 183 -19.74 -5.71 30.70
N GLU A 184 -20.99 -5.92 30.25
CA GLU A 184 -22.15 -5.61 31.11
C GLU A 184 -23.50 -6.24 30.67
N LYS A 185 -23.93 -7.20 31.49
CA LYS A 185 -25.29 -7.36 32.06
C LYS A 185 -26.48 -7.64 31.14
N LYS A 186 -26.73 -8.95 31.01
CA LYS A 186 -28.03 -9.65 31.10
C LYS A 186 -29.11 -8.85 31.86
N ASN A 187 -30.11 -8.31 31.17
CA ASN A 187 -31.33 -7.78 31.77
C ASN A 187 -32.59 -8.56 31.34
N ARG A 188 -33.44 -8.77 32.35
CA ARG A 188 -34.52 -9.75 32.45
C ARG A 188 -35.69 -9.42 31.51
N LYS A 189 -36.21 -10.46 30.85
CA LYS A 189 -37.53 -10.47 30.22
C LYS A 189 -38.60 -10.17 31.28
N VAL A 190 -39.28 -9.03 31.19
CA VAL A 190 -40.50 -8.74 31.96
C VAL A 190 -41.69 -9.28 31.17
N LYS A 191 -42.32 -10.32 31.72
CA LYS A 191 -43.53 -10.96 31.24
C LYS A 191 -44.73 -10.12 31.70
N LYS A 192 -45.35 -9.33 30.81
CA LYS A 192 -46.68 -8.77 31.05
C LYS A 192 -47.72 -9.88 30.81
N LYS A 193 -48.16 -10.53 31.88
CA LYS A 193 -49.39 -11.34 31.91
C LYS A 193 -50.45 -10.48 32.58
N GLY A 194 -51.46 -10.07 31.82
CA GLY A 194 -52.60 -9.30 32.33
C GLY A 194 -53.33 -10.09 33.43
N SER A 195 -53.47 -9.47 34.60
CA SER A 195 -54.22 -9.98 35.73
C SER A 195 -55.69 -9.57 35.61
N ARG A 196 -56.54 -10.59 35.47
CA ARG A 196 -57.99 -10.56 35.65
C ARG A 196 -58.28 -10.90 37.12
N TRP A 197 -59.43 -10.42 37.63
CA TRP A 197 -60.13 -10.71 38.91
C TRP A 197 -60.11 -9.50 39.86
N ARG A 198 -61.21 -8.77 40.11
CA ARG A 198 -62.57 -9.08 40.65
C ARG A 198 -62.58 -9.18 42.19
N ASN A 199 -63.12 -8.10 42.78
CA ASN A 199 -63.75 -7.82 44.07
C ASN A 199 -63.68 -8.83 45.23
N GLY A 200 -63.51 -8.30 46.43
CA GLY A 200 -63.87 -8.93 47.71
C GLY A 200 -63.35 -8.11 48.90
N GLU A 201 -64.26 -7.51 49.66
CA GLU A 201 -64.04 -6.65 50.82
C GLU A 201 -63.59 -7.42 52.07
N THR A 202 -63.15 -6.65 53.08
CA THR A 202 -63.36 -6.84 54.53
C THR A 202 -62.14 -7.22 55.39
N GLN A 203 -61.86 -6.33 56.37
CA GLN A 203 -61.28 -6.55 57.72
C GLN A 203 -59.83 -7.06 57.82
N GLU A 204 -59.04 -6.75 58.84
CA GLU A 204 -59.04 -5.78 59.94
C GLU A 204 -57.58 -5.75 60.44
N ALA A 205 -57.26 -4.78 61.28
CA ALA A 205 -55.99 -4.70 62.01
C ALA A 205 -55.68 -5.98 62.80
N THR A 206 -54.40 -6.26 63.08
CA THR A 206 -53.77 -6.06 64.41
C THR A 206 -52.48 -6.88 64.53
N LEU A 207 -51.40 -6.15 64.81
CA LEU A 207 -50.23 -6.38 65.67
C LEU A 207 -49.71 -7.80 66.02
N SER A 208 -48.38 -7.81 66.12
CA SER A 208 -47.57 -8.33 67.22
C SER A 208 -47.00 -9.75 67.15
N SER A 209 -45.70 -9.76 66.92
CA SER A 209 -44.69 -10.64 67.53
C SER A 209 -44.90 -10.89 69.03
N HIS A 210 -44.63 -12.11 69.51
CA HIS A 210 -43.55 -12.36 70.49
C HIS A 210 -43.39 -13.87 70.78
N ALA A 211 -42.14 -14.32 70.82
CA ALA A 211 -41.72 -15.44 71.65
C ALA A 211 -41.35 -14.92 73.05
N LYS A 212 -41.52 -15.80 74.03
CA LYS A 212 -41.32 -15.69 75.49
C LYS A 212 -40.33 -14.64 75.99
#